data_AF-A0A2E9IK10-F1
#
_entry.id   AF-A0A2E9IK10-F1
#
_cell.length_a   1.000
_cell.length_b   1.000
_cell.length_c   1.000
_cell.angle_alpha   90.00
_cell.angle_beta   90.00
_cell.angle_gamma   90.00
#
_symmetry.space_group_name_H-M   'P 1'
#
loop_
_entity.id
_entity.type
_entity.pdbx_description
1 polymer ?
#
loop_
_entity_poly.entity_id
_entity_poly.type
_entity_poly.pdbx_seq_one_letter_code
_entity_poly.pdbx_strand_id
1 'polypeptide(L)'
;MRGTKHANEETAKKLKRDLAKLLENPRAYLPAMTWKGRLRWGRVDPVTKTLKQMELVVRKKNDLKWLGKRMMAKRGDPVAKAFAGSLHAAHDDEITMVGKFSSSSFGAASFIRRGDGKQGYLAGLQNYSNLTLRMLPWEDHAKRGMYFFTWKGGFVCTGPNPSPPDEWLDDVLERSRFDFTRSDENGTPTWATESIDSSAVGEFKPSGNGYLRFSFKNGPMVAIGFDELTKTGKKESSFIHHLALSMLPPFLPSILTIEANWTPKGWPEGRTLPDTAVEGMDKVIDAWQGLTMNEGVIALAIRRAVIDAIDSGFIAGENWILGDDFDSIHNALHENPGSQDERVLASHMLLASMAEGMGESEGIRITAKGEVIERSASGLEIMEGTSCGNILSAMWEDWGRAGLEGLGITGDEAEEIWKKQTRKPKPFGTFLKGLDSARSAAQKVARFPTKQEQFEGASGMIHDLILLGLFEGAGKAERESTKRHDSIDSSAAAWAWLLASERSAGKEWHFDSNARDRAGAWFGASKELLAVGKRLFECDEGDVVELVDEWNAAFDALRTVTGERT
;
A
#
# COMPACT_ATOMS: atom_id res chain seq x y z
N MET A 1 43.81 -33.00 -20.73
CA MET A 1 43.11 -31.71 -20.53
C MET A 1 41.86 -31.95 -19.69
N ARG A 2 41.84 -31.63 -18.39
CA ARG A 2 40.59 -31.55 -17.62
C ARG A 2 39.87 -30.24 -18.00
N GLY A 3 38.54 -30.30 -18.21
CA GLY A 3 37.70 -29.12 -18.44
C GLY A 3 37.47 -28.70 -19.90
N THR A 4 37.72 -29.58 -20.88
CA THR A 4 37.41 -29.36 -22.30
C THR A 4 36.34 -30.34 -22.78
N LYS A 5 35.46 -29.91 -23.68
CA LYS A 5 34.40 -30.69 -24.33
C LYS A 5 34.48 -30.57 -25.85
N HIS A 6 33.84 -31.50 -26.56
CA HIS A 6 33.61 -31.32 -27.99
C HIS A 6 32.72 -30.08 -28.24
N ALA A 7 33.10 -29.27 -29.21
CA ALA A 7 32.31 -28.14 -29.65
C ALA A 7 31.10 -28.66 -30.44
N ASN A 8 29.90 -28.17 -30.13
CA ASN A 8 28.78 -28.34 -31.07
C ASN A 8 28.99 -27.38 -32.25
N GLU A 9 28.31 -27.67 -33.37
CA GLU A 9 28.49 -26.93 -34.62
C GLU A 9 28.25 -25.43 -34.45
N GLU A 10 27.21 -25.05 -33.69
CA GLU A 10 26.88 -23.65 -33.42
C GLU A 10 27.98 -22.92 -32.64
N THR A 11 28.50 -23.54 -31.57
CA THR A 11 29.60 -22.97 -30.77
C THR A 11 30.85 -22.82 -31.62
N ALA A 12 31.19 -23.82 -32.43
CA ALA A 12 32.35 -23.77 -33.32
C ALA A 12 32.20 -22.64 -34.35
N LYS A 13 31.04 -22.52 -35.01
CA LYS A 13 30.75 -21.44 -35.97
C LYS A 13 30.83 -20.05 -35.32
N LYS A 14 30.25 -19.89 -34.13
CA LYS A 14 30.30 -18.62 -33.38
C LYS A 14 31.74 -18.23 -33.04
N LEU A 15 32.51 -19.14 -32.42
CA LEU A 15 33.90 -18.86 -32.06
C LEU A 15 34.77 -18.59 -33.28
N LYS A 16 34.60 -19.32 -34.38
CA LYS A 16 35.31 -19.06 -35.64
C LYS A 16 35.05 -17.64 -36.13
N ARG A 17 33.79 -17.18 -36.08
CA ARG A 17 33.41 -15.81 -36.46
C ARG A 17 34.03 -14.75 -35.55
N ASP A 18 33.95 -14.95 -34.23
CA ASP A 18 34.49 -13.99 -33.26
C ASP A 18 36.03 -13.93 -33.30
N LEU A 19 36.70 -15.06 -33.56
CA LEU A 19 38.15 -15.13 -33.75
C LEU A 19 38.61 -14.53 -35.08
N ALA A 20 37.84 -14.71 -36.15
CA ALA A 20 38.13 -14.08 -37.44
C ALA A 20 38.10 -12.54 -37.33
N LYS A 21 37.08 -12.00 -36.66
CA LYS A 21 36.98 -10.56 -36.36
C LYS A 21 38.15 -10.07 -35.49
N LEU A 22 38.54 -10.88 -34.49
CA LEU A 22 39.71 -10.59 -33.66
C LEU A 22 40.99 -10.52 -34.50
N LEU A 23 41.20 -11.48 -35.41
CA LEU A 23 42.40 -11.52 -36.25
C LEU A 23 42.43 -10.35 -37.24
N GLU A 24 41.28 -9.99 -37.81
CA GLU A 24 41.13 -8.88 -38.74
C GLU A 24 41.51 -7.55 -38.07
N ASN A 25 40.83 -7.19 -36.98
CA ASN A 25 41.08 -5.95 -36.23
C ASN A 25 41.29 -6.20 -34.73
N PRO A 26 42.50 -6.63 -34.32
CA PRO A 26 42.77 -6.94 -32.91
C PRO A 26 42.68 -5.73 -31.99
N ARG A 27 42.85 -4.50 -32.51
CA ARG A 27 42.81 -3.29 -31.69
C ARG A 27 41.39 -2.93 -31.24
N ALA A 28 40.37 -3.30 -32.02
CA ALA A 28 38.97 -3.12 -31.64
C ALA A 28 38.56 -3.94 -30.40
N TYR A 29 39.37 -4.92 -30.00
CA TYR A 29 39.15 -5.78 -28.84
C TYR A 29 39.80 -5.22 -27.55
N LEU A 30 40.43 -4.04 -27.64
CA LEU A 30 41.11 -3.40 -26.53
C LEU A 30 40.27 -2.22 -26.03
N PRO A 31 40.26 -1.95 -24.70
CA PRO A 31 39.61 -0.77 -24.18
C PRO A 31 40.34 0.49 -24.67
N ALA A 32 39.59 1.49 -25.11
CA ALA A 32 40.13 2.81 -25.39
C ALA A 32 40.46 3.53 -24.07
N MET A 33 41.71 3.96 -23.92
CA MET A 33 42.18 4.68 -22.74
C MET A 33 41.83 6.17 -22.88
N THR A 34 40.85 6.66 -22.11
CA THR A 34 40.46 8.08 -22.16
C THR A 34 41.24 8.95 -21.17
N TRP A 35 41.77 8.34 -20.11
CA TRP A 35 42.59 9.04 -19.13
C TRP A 35 44.03 9.27 -19.64
N LYS A 36 44.46 10.54 -19.61
CA LYS A 36 45.77 11.00 -20.11
C LYS A 36 46.77 11.34 -18.98
N GLY A 37 46.41 11.08 -17.73
CA GLY A 37 47.21 11.44 -16.56
C GLY A 37 48.38 10.49 -16.27
N ARG A 38 49.05 10.72 -15.14
CA ARG A 38 50.02 9.78 -14.54
C ARG A 38 49.59 9.46 -13.11
N LEU A 39 49.92 8.26 -12.64
CA LEU A 39 49.66 7.89 -11.25
C LEU A 39 50.64 8.64 -10.31
N ARG A 40 50.35 8.63 -9.00
CA ARG A 40 51.26 9.17 -7.96
C ARG A 40 52.70 8.72 -8.21
N TRP A 41 53.63 9.66 -8.06
CA TRP A 41 55.06 9.50 -8.33
C TRP A 41 55.43 9.31 -9.82
N GLY A 42 54.58 9.79 -10.74
CA GLY A 42 54.85 9.75 -12.17
C GLY A 42 54.81 8.35 -12.78
N ARG A 43 54.27 7.36 -12.08
CA ARG A 43 54.22 5.96 -12.53
C ARG A 43 53.22 5.81 -13.68
N VAL A 44 53.63 5.04 -14.70
CA VAL A 44 52.73 4.60 -15.78
C VAL A 44 51.70 3.65 -15.20
N ASP A 45 50.43 3.86 -15.56
CA ASP A 45 49.31 3.06 -15.08
C ASP A 45 49.38 1.60 -15.60
N PRO A 46 48.77 0.65 -14.88
CA PRO A 46 48.85 -0.76 -15.25
C PRO A 46 48.17 -1.06 -16.59
N VAL A 47 47.16 -0.30 -17.02
CA VAL A 47 46.43 -0.56 -18.27
C VAL A 47 47.30 -0.18 -19.46
N THR A 48 47.91 1.01 -19.45
CA THR A 48 48.86 1.43 -20.49
C THR A 48 50.04 0.47 -20.61
N LYS A 49 50.54 -0.10 -19.51
CA LYS A 49 51.59 -1.14 -19.55
C LYS A 49 51.12 -2.40 -20.28
N THR A 50 49.92 -2.88 -19.97
CA THR A 50 49.31 -4.05 -20.62
C THR A 50 49.03 -3.77 -22.09
N LEU A 51 48.44 -2.63 -22.43
CA LEU A 51 48.16 -2.22 -23.82
C LEU A 51 49.44 -2.17 -24.67
N LYS A 52 50.56 -1.67 -24.11
CA LYS A 52 51.88 -1.74 -24.79
C LYS A 52 52.32 -3.17 -25.06
N GLN A 53 52.09 -4.09 -24.13
CA GLN A 53 52.40 -5.52 -24.34
C GLN A 53 51.46 -6.16 -25.38
N MET A 54 50.20 -5.77 -25.42
CA MET A 54 49.23 -6.25 -26.41
C MET A 54 49.58 -5.75 -27.81
N GLU A 55 50.03 -4.50 -27.95
CA GLU A 55 50.48 -3.94 -29.23
C GLU A 55 51.65 -4.74 -29.84
N LEU A 56 52.56 -5.27 -29.02
CA LEU A 56 53.60 -6.19 -29.50
C LEU A 56 53.01 -7.47 -30.09
N VAL A 57 51.93 -8.00 -29.48
CA VAL A 57 51.20 -9.17 -29.99
C VAL A 57 50.48 -8.82 -31.30
N VAL A 58 49.81 -7.66 -31.38
CA VAL A 58 49.12 -7.19 -32.60
C VAL A 58 50.08 -7.14 -33.79
N ARG A 59 51.29 -6.60 -33.61
CA ARG A 59 52.33 -6.54 -34.66
C ARG A 59 52.80 -7.92 -35.14
N LYS A 60 52.56 -8.97 -34.36
CA LYS A 60 52.96 -10.35 -34.62
C LYS A 60 51.75 -11.28 -34.79
N LYS A 61 50.57 -10.74 -35.08
CA LYS A 61 49.29 -11.50 -35.16
C LYS A 61 49.28 -12.66 -36.17
N ASN A 62 50.16 -12.64 -37.17
CA ASN A 62 50.29 -13.69 -38.19
C ASN A 62 51.54 -14.57 -38.04
N ASP A 63 52.37 -14.34 -37.00
CA ASP A 63 53.59 -15.12 -36.75
C ASP A 63 53.31 -16.23 -35.73
N LEU A 64 52.81 -17.38 -36.22
CA LEU A 64 52.39 -18.51 -35.37
C LEU A 64 53.50 -19.01 -34.44
N LYS A 65 54.75 -19.04 -34.92
CA LYS A 65 55.91 -19.45 -34.13
C LYS A 65 56.15 -18.47 -32.97
N TRP A 66 56.05 -17.17 -33.23
CA TRP A 66 56.18 -16.15 -32.20
C TRP A 66 55.02 -16.18 -31.21
N LEU A 67 53.77 -16.27 -31.71
CA LEU A 67 52.57 -16.36 -30.88
C LEU A 67 52.63 -17.60 -29.97
N GLY A 68 53.05 -18.74 -30.51
CA GLY A 68 53.23 -19.98 -29.76
C GLY A 68 54.23 -19.86 -28.61
N LYS A 69 55.35 -19.16 -28.84
CA LYS A 69 56.31 -18.84 -27.76
C LYS A 69 55.72 -17.86 -26.75
N ARG A 70 55.02 -16.83 -27.21
CA ARG A 70 54.47 -15.77 -26.34
C ARG A 70 53.39 -16.31 -25.41
N MET A 71 52.46 -17.12 -25.91
CA MET A 71 51.37 -17.68 -25.11
C MET A 71 51.86 -18.69 -24.05
N MET A 72 53.00 -19.34 -24.29
CA MET A 72 53.64 -20.31 -23.37
C MET A 72 54.72 -19.69 -22.47
N ALA A 73 54.95 -18.37 -22.54
CA ALA A 73 56.02 -17.73 -21.77
C ALA A 73 55.79 -17.88 -20.25
N LYS A 74 56.80 -18.34 -19.51
CA LYS A 74 56.73 -18.50 -18.04
C LYS A 74 56.47 -17.18 -17.31
N ARG A 75 57.00 -16.08 -17.85
CA ARG A 75 56.83 -14.71 -17.34
C ARG A 75 56.19 -13.83 -18.41
N GLY A 76 55.48 -12.80 -18.00
CA GLY A 76 54.87 -11.82 -18.89
C GLY A 76 53.50 -11.39 -18.41
N ASP A 77 52.95 -10.39 -19.09
CA ASP A 77 51.59 -9.90 -18.84
C ASP A 77 50.55 -11.00 -19.15
N PRO A 78 49.72 -11.42 -18.17
CA PRO A 78 48.75 -12.49 -18.36
C PRO A 78 47.69 -12.21 -19.43
N VAL A 79 47.29 -10.95 -19.63
CA VAL A 79 46.33 -10.56 -20.67
C VAL A 79 46.98 -10.69 -22.03
N ALA A 80 48.21 -10.21 -22.19
CA ALA A 80 48.97 -10.35 -23.43
C ALA A 80 49.23 -11.83 -23.80
N LYS A 81 49.45 -12.71 -22.81
CA LYS A 81 49.56 -14.16 -23.03
C LYS A 81 48.26 -14.76 -23.55
N ALA A 82 47.14 -14.43 -22.91
CA ALA A 82 45.82 -14.90 -23.35
C ALA A 82 45.48 -14.37 -24.75
N PHE A 83 45.79 -13.11 -25.03
CA PHE A 83 45.58 -12.49 -26.34
C PHE A 83 46.41 -13.16 -27.44
N ALA A 84 47.68 -13.49 -27.16
CA ALA A 84 48.50 -14.28 -28.09
C ALA A 84 47.91 -15.68 -28.33
N GLY A 85 47.39 -16.33 -27.30
CA GLY A 85 46.70 -17.62 -27.41
C GLY A 85 45.43 -17.53 -28.27
N SER A 86 44.61 -16.49 -28.09
CA SER A 86 43.41 -16.26 -28.88
C SER A 86 43.73 -15.94 -30.34
N LEU A 87 44.73 -15.11 -30.63
CA LEU A 87 45.17 -14.84 -32.00
C LEU A 87 45.80 -16.08 -32.65
N HIS A 88 46.55 -16.88 -31.90
CA HIS A 88 47.03 -18.18 -32.40
C HIS A 88 45.87 -19.10 -32.76
N ALA A 89 44.85 -19.19 -31.91
CA ALA A 89 43.68 -20.02 -32.15
C ALA A 89 42.83 -19.52 -33.35
N ALA A 90 42.92 -18.24 -33.70
CA ALA A 90 42.22 -17.68 -34.86
C ALA A 90 42.74 -18.19 -36.21
N HIS A 91 43.90 -18.86 -36.24
CA HIS A 91 44.45 -19.51 -37.43
C HIS A 91 44.10 -21.00 -37.51
N ASP A 92 43.34 -21.55 -36.56
CA ASP A 92 42.92 -22.95 -36.62
C ASP A 92 41.84 -23.12 -37.71
N ASP A 93 42.03 -24.08 -38.63
CA ASP A 93 41.06 -24.36 -39.70
C ASP A 93 39.73 -24.89 -39.15
N GLU A 94 39.80 -25.72 -38.11
CA GLU A 94 38.67 -26.36 -37.44
C GLU A 94 38.71 -26.19 -35.91
N ILE A 95 37.54 -25.97 -35.30
CA ILE A 95 37.36 -25.86 -33.86
C ILE A 95 36.61 -27.10 -33.36
N THR A 96 37.32 -28.11 -32.88
CA THR A 96 36.74 -29.38 -32.44
C THR A 96 36.58 -29.48 -30.92
N MET A 97 37.44 -28.79 -30.15
CA MET A 97 37.50 -28.86 -28.69
C MET A 97 37.48 -27.46 -28.06
N VAL A 98 36.61 -27.28 -27.07
CA VAL A 98 36.46 -26.02 -26.33
C VAL A 98 36.46 -26.24 -24.82
N GLY A 99 37.01 -25.30 -24.07
CA GLY A 99 36.77 -25.15 -22.64
C GLY A 99 35.42 -24.50 -22.36
N LYS A 100 34.92 -24.68 -21.13
CA LYS A 100 33.74 -23.98 -20.61
C LYS A 100 34.16 -23.05 -19.47
N PHE A 101 33.90 -21.77 -19.62
CA PHE A 101 33.99 -20.78 -18.55
C PHE A 101 32.58 -20.52 -17.98
N SER A 102 32.50 -20.33 -16.67
CA SER A 102 31.26 -19.97 -15.98
C SER A 102 31.60 -19.10 -14.79
N SER A 103 30.88 -17.99 -14.64
CA SER A 103 30.96 -17.04 -13.54
C SER A 103 29.55 -16.58 -13.19
N SER A 104 29.25 -16.39 -11.91
CA SER A 104 28.00 -15.77 -11.47
C SER A 104 27.87 -14.34 -11.97
N SER A 105 28.96 -13.57 -11.97
CA SER A 105 28.97 -12.16 -12.38
C SER A 105 29.14 -11.97 -13.88
N PHE A 106 29.93 -12.81 -14.55
CA PHE A 106 30.26 -12.61 -15.97
C PHE A 106 29.52 -13.57 -16.92
N GLY A 107 28.69 -14.46 -16.39
CA GLY A 107 27.98 -15.47 -17.16
C GLY A 107 28.88 -16.61 -17.63
N ALA A 108 28.43 -17.33 -18.66
CA ALA A 108 29.11 -18.52 -19.16
C ALA A 108 29.43 -18.40 -20.66
N ALA A 109 30.58 -18.95 -21.06
CA ALA A 109 30.96 -19.04 -22.46
C ALA A 109 31.86 -20.24 -22.74
N SER A 110 31.79 -20.73 -23.97
CA SER A 110 32.78 -21.66 -24.50
C SER A 110 33.96 -20.87 -25.07
N PHE A 111 35.17 -21.42 -24.99
CA PHE A 111 36.37 -20.79 -25.54
C PHE A 111 37.41 -21.83 -25.91
N ILE A 112 38.33 -21.50 -26.81
CA ILE A 112 39.47 -22.34 -27.18
C ILE A 112 40.56 -22.16 -26.13
N ARG A 113 40.90 -23.26 -25.45
CA ARG A 113 42.01 -23.29 -24.50
C ARG A 113 43.33 -23.39 -25.26
N ARG A 114 43.99 -22.25 -25.45
CA ARG A 114 45.28 -22.16 -26.16
C ARG A 114 46.33 -21.43 -25.29
N GLY A 115 47.45 -22.09 -25.06
CA GLY A 115 48.56 -21.56 -24.26
C GLY A 115 48.31 -21.53 -22.75
N ASP A 116 49.19 -20.81 -22.04
CA ASP A 116 49.19 -20.67 -20.56
C ASP A 116 48.54 -19.35 -20.11
N GLY A 117 47.65 -18.77 -20.91
CA GLY A 117 46.82 -17.64 -20.51
C GLY A 117 45.76 -18.04 -19.47
N LYS A 118 45.34 -17.11 -18.60
CA LYS A 118 44.23 -17.38 -17.67
C LYS A 118 42.96 -17.71 -18.46
N GLN A 119 42.24 -18.74 -18.04
CA GLN A 119 41.06 -19.24 -18.77
C GLN A 119 39.96 -18.19 -18.92
N GLY A 120 39.66 -17.42 -17.86
CA GLY A 120 38.69 -16.32 -17.95
C GLY A 120 39.09 -15.23 -18.94
N TYR A 121 40.40 -14.98 -19.11
CA TYR A 121 40.87 -13.96 -20.05
C TYR A 121 40.76 -14.45 -21.49
N LEU A 122 41.07 -15.73 -21.75
CA LEU A 122 40.79 -16.36 -23.03
C LEU A 122 39.28 -16.30 -23.34
N ALA A 123 38.43 -16.63 -22.37
CA ALA A 123 36.98 -16.57 -22.54
C ALA A 123 36.48 -15.17 -22.91
N GLY A 124 36.94 -14.13 -22.20
CA GLY A 124 36.56 -12.75 -22.49
C GLY A 124 37.07 -12.23 -23.83
N LEU A 125 38.33 -12.52 -24.18
CA LEU A 125 38.93 -12.07 -25.45
C LEU A 125 38.32 -12.77 -26.68
N GLN A 126 37.92 -14.03 -26.55
CA GLN A 126 37.34 -14.81 -27.66
C GLN A 126 35.83 -14.61 -27.81
N ASN A 127 35.15 -14.11 -26.79
CA ASN A 127 33.71 -13.82 -26.81
C ASN A 127 33.45 -12.32 -26.66
N TYR A 128 34.23 -11.49 -27.35
CA TYR A 128 34.20 -10.03 -27.20
C TYR A 128 32.84 -9.38 -27.50
N SER A 129 32.01 -10.03 -28.31
CA SER A 129 30.63 -9.62 -28.59
C SER A 129 29.73 -9.64 -27.36
N ASN A 130 30.09 -10.38 -26.31
CA ASN A 130 29.41 -10.34 -25.02
C ASN A 130 30.01 -9.22 -24.16
N LEU A 131 29.20 -8.21 -23.86
CA LEU A 131 29.64 -6.98 -23.20
C LEU A 131 30.20 -7.21 -21.80
N THR A 132 29.66 -8.15 -21.04
CA THR A 132 30.13 -8.45 -19.68
C THR A 132 31.44 -9.25 -19.76
N LEU A 133 31.47 -10.31 -20.58
CA LEU A 133 32.65 -11.18 -20.71
C LEU A 133 33.88 -10.43 -21.22
N ARG A 134 33.74 -9.46 -22.14
CA ARG A 134 34.91 -8.74 -22.68
C ARG A 134 35.68 -7.92 -21.65
N MET A 135 35.07 -7.64 -20.50
CA MET A 135 35.74 -6.97 -19.38
C MET A 135 36.60 -7.90 -18.52
N LEU A 136 36.38 -9.23 -18.56
CA LEU A 136 37.10 -10.21 -17.74
C LEU A 136 38.63 -10.08 -17.75
N PRO A 137 39.31 -9.81 -18.88
CA PRO A 137 40.77 -9.65 -18.90
C PRO A 137 41.28 -8.52 -18.00
N TRP A 138 40.40 -7.58 -17.63
CA TRP A 138 40.74 -6.33 -16.96
C TRP A 138 40.38 -6.31 -15.47
N GLU A 139 39.85 -7.41 -14.91
CA GLU A 139 39.53 -7.52 -13.48
C GLU A 139 40.71 -7.18 -12.56
N ASP A 140 41.91 -7.67 -12.88
CA ASP A 140 43.10 -7.42 -12.06
C ASP A 140 43.52 -5.94 -12.12
N HIS A 141 43.20 -5.24 -13.21
CA HIS A 141 43.40 -3.80 -13.34
C HIS A 141 42.34 -3.04 -12.54
N ALA A 142 41.10 -3.49 -12.56
CA ALA A 142 40.02 -2.91 -11.76
C ALA A 142 40.28 -3.01 -10.27
N LYS A 143 40.78 -4.16 -9.80
CA LYS A 143 41.28 -4.35 -8.42
C LYS A 143 42.43 -3.42 -8.03
N ARG A 144 43.10 -2.81 -9.02
CA ARG A 144 44.16 -1.79 -8.82
C ARG A 144 43.63 -0.36 -8.95
N GLY A 145 42.32 -0.16 -8.91
CA GLY A 145 41.67 1.14 -8.92
C GLY A 145 41.49 1.74 -10.32
N MET A 146 41.34 0.91 -11.35
CA MET A 146 41.06 1.36 -12.71
C MET A 146 39.59 1.11 -13.07
N TYR A 147 38.95 2.05 -13.74
CA TYR A 147 37.55 1.95 -14.13
C TYR A 147 37.41 1.60 -15.61
N PHE A 148 36.46 0.72 -15.91
CA PHE A 148 36.13 0.28 -17.26
C PHE A 148 34.62 0.31 -17.47
N PHE A 149 34.19 0.68 -18.68
CA PHE A 149 32.78 0.79 -19.04
C PHE A 149 32.54 0.18 -20.42
N THR A 150 31.45 -0.57 -20.58
CA THR A 150 31.17 -1.41 -21.75
C THR A 150 29.74 -1.23 -22.27
N TRP A 151 29.57 -0.87 -23.55
CA TRP A 151 28.26 -0.72 -24.22
C TRP A 151 28.27 -1.22 -25.68
N LYS A 152 27.11 -1.25 -26.34
CA LYS A 152 26.96 -1.59 -27.78
C LYS A 152 27.50 -0.47 -28.68
N GLY A 153 28.79 -0.20 -28.61
CA GLY A 153 29.45 0.84 -29.41
C GLY A 153 30.89 1.08 -28.99
N GLY A 154 31.19 0.91 -27.70
CA GLY A 154 32.53 1.18 -27.19
C GLY A 154 32.86 0.40 -25.93
N PHE A 155 34.16 0.31 -25.67
CA PHE A 155 34.74 -0.24 -24.45
C PHE A 155 35.88 0.68 -24.04
N VAL A 156 35.80 1.28 -22.85
CA VAL A 156 36.78 2.30 -22.42
C VAL A 156 37.36 1.97 -21.07
N CYS A 157 38.55 2.51 -20.82
CA CYS A 157 39.14 2.66 -19.51
C CYS A 157 39.31 4.15 -19.18
N THR A 158 38.67 4.60 -18.11
CA THR A 158 38.70 6.00 -17.63
C THR A 158 39.80 6.23 -16.61
N GLY A 159 40.75 5.29 -16.51
CA GLY A 159 41.81 5.37 -15.53
C GLY A 159 41.27 5.23 -14.10
N PRO A 160 41.83 5.97 -13.13
CA PRO A 160 41.31 6.00 -11.76
C PRO A 160 40.06 6.88 -11.60
N ASN A 161 39.54 7.48 -12.69
CA ASN A 161 38.37 8.35 -12.63
C ASN A 161 37.07 7.55 -12.79
N PRO A 162 36.19 7.47 -11.77
CA PRO A 162 34.90 6.78 -11.84
C PRO A 162 33.84 7.62 -12.58
N SER A 163 34.17 8.10 -13.79
CA SER A 163 33.26 8.91 -14.60
C SER A 163 32.86 8.12 -15.84
N PRO A 164 31.65 7.54 -15.89
CA PRO A 164 31.18 6.84 -17.08
C PRO A 164 31.06 7.78 -18.28
N PRO A 165 31.22 7.28 -19.52
CA PRO A 165 30.84 8.02 -20.73
C PRO A 165 29.32 8.15 -20.88
N ASP A 166 28.85 9.21 -21.54
CA ASP A 166 27.42 9.42 -21.80
C ASP A 166 26.82 8.29 -22.67
N GLU A 167 27.55 7.87 -23.72
CA GLU A 167 27.15 6.76 -24.60
C GLU A 167 26.95 5.43 -23.84
N TRP A 168 27.66 5.24 -22.71
CA TRP A 168 27.47 4.06 -21.89
C TRP A 168 26.14 4.12 -21.15
N LEU A 169 25.77 5.28 -20.61
CA LEU A 169 24.51 5.44 -19.88
C LEU A 169 23.34 5.25 -20.84
N ASP A 170 23.36 5.92 -22.00
CA ASP A 170 22.31 5.82 -23.03
C ASP A 170 22.06 4.34 -23.43
N ASP A 171 23.11 3.58 -23.76
CA ASP A 171 22.98 2.16 -24.15
C ASP A 171 22.55 1.24 -23.00
N VAL A 172 22.99 1.51 -21.77
CA VAL A 172 22.59 0.68 -20.62
C VAL A 172 21.12 0.89 -20.29
N LEU A 173 20.63 2.13 -20.37
CA LEU A 173 19.22 2.46 -20.18
C LEU A 173 18.36 1.89 -21.31
N GLU A 174 18.77 2.05 -22.58
CA GLU A 174 18.06 1.52 -23.76
C GLU A 174 17.87 0.00 -23.70
N ARG A 175 18.84 -0.73 -23.14
CA ARG A 175 18.79 -2.20 -23.02
C ARG A 175 18.21 -2.69 -21.70
N SER A 176 17.83 -1.76 -20.83
CA SER A 176 17.19 -2.12 -19.57
C SER A 176 15.77 -2.61 -19.83
N ARG A 177 15.11 -3.10 -18.78
CA ARG A 177 13.70 -3.50 -18.83
C ARG A 177 12.73 -2.32 -18.71
N PHE A 178 13.24 -1.11 -18.50
CA PHE A 178 12.44 0.09 -18.30
C PHE A 178 12.50 0.97 -19.54
N ASP A 179 11.35 1.55 -19.88
CA ASP A 179 11.26 2.57 -20.92
C ASP A 179 11.51 3.94 -20.28
N PHE A 180 12.57 4.60 -20.74
CA PHE A 180 12.97 5.92 -20.26
C PHE A 180 12.72 6.99 -21.30
N THR A 181 12.20 8.13 -20.86
CA THR A 181 12.18 9.37 -21.63
C THR A 181 13.31 10.26 -21.17
N ARG A 182 14.10 10.77 -22.12
CA ARG A 182 15.17 11.72 -21.85
C ARG A 182 14.66 13.15 -21.93
N SER A 183 15.05 13.96 -20.96
CA SER A 183 14.82 15.40 -20.88
C SER A 183 16.13 16.09 -20.46
N ASP A 184 16.24 17.39 -20.76
CA ASP A 184 17.35 18.23 -20.31
C ASP A 184 16.79 19.31 -19.38
N GLU A 185 16.83 19.05 -18.07
CA GLU A 185 16.32 19.94 -17.04
C GLU A 185 17.47 20.79 -16.49
N ASN A 186 17.43 22.11 -16.68
CA ASN A 186 18.47 23.04 -16.22
C ASN A 186 19.90 22.64 -16.65
N GLY A 187 20.06 22.06 -17.84
CA GLY A 187 21.35 21.60 -18.37
C GLY A 187 21.85 20.28 -17.77
N THR A 188 21.01 19.56 -17.02
CA THR A 188 21.28 18.23 -16.49
C THR A 188 20.45 17.19 -17.26
N PRO A 189 21.09 16.28 -18.00
CA PRO A 189 20.39 15.19 -18.67
C PRO A 189 19.70 14.29 -17.64
N THR A 190 18.39 14.11 -17.80
CA THR A 190 17.55 13.34 -16.90
C THR A 190 16.78 12.29 -17.69
N TRP A 191 16.78 11.05 -17.22
CA TRP A 191 15.97 9.96 -17.76
C TRP A 191 14.93 9.56 -16.73
N ALA A 192 13.66 9.57 -17.11
CA ALA A 192 12.57 9.23 -16.22
C ALA A 192 11.62 8.22 -16.88
N THR A 193 11.06 7.31 -16.09
CA THR A 193 9.92 6.48 -16.52
C THR A 193 8.67 7.33 -16.67
N GLU A 194 7.71 6.89 -17.49
CA GLU A 194 6.53 7.67 -17.91
C GLU A 194 5.73 8.32 -16.76
N SER A 195 5.62 7.65 -15.61
CA SER A 195 4.86 8.14 -14.44
C SER A 195 5.52 9.30 -13.69
N ILE A 196 6.75 9.67 -14.05
CA ILE A 196 7.58 10.65 -13.32
C ILE A 196 7.79 11.92 -14.13
N ASP A 197 7.43 13.06 -13.53
CA ASP A 197 7.78 14.37 -14.05
C ASP A 197 9.30 14.59 -13.89
N SER A 198 9.98 14.75 -15.01
CA SER A 198 11.44 14.96 -15.03
C SER A 198 11.86 16.21 -14.27
N SER A 199 11.04 17.27 -14.27
CA SER A 199 11.36 18.52 -13.60
C SER A 199 11.38 18.37 -12.06
N ALA A 200 10.63 17.40 -11.52
CA ALA A 200 10.60 17.10 -10.10
C ALA A 200 11.86 16.33 -9.61
N VAL A 201 12.54 15.60 -10.51
CA VAL A 201 13.67 14.72 -10.16
C VAL A 201 14.87 15.52 -9.65
N GLY A 202 15.22 16.62 -10.32
CA GLY A 202 16.37 17.44 -9.99
C GLY A 202 16.29 18.06 -8.60
N GLU A 203 15.12 18.58 -8.25
CA GLU A 203 14.85 19.21 -6.94
C GLU A 203 14.41 18.21 -5.86
N PHE A 204 14.33 16.91 -6.19
CA PHE A 204 13.84 15.87 -5.28
C PHE A 204 12.42 16.12 -4.77
N LYS A 205 11.54 16.60 -5.65
CA LYS A 205 10.13 16.84 -5.34
C LYS A 205 9.30 15.57 -5.53
N PRO A 206 8.20 15.41 -4.76
CA PRO A 206 7.27 14.31 -4.99
C PRO A 206 6.77 14.26 -6.44
N SER A 207 6.73 13.05 -7.01
CA SER A 207 6.21 12.81 -8.35
C SER A 207 5.62 11.40 -8.45
N GLY A 208 4.56 11.25 -9.25
CA GLY A 208 3.87 9.99 -9.46
C GLY A 208 3.45 9.34 -8.14
N ASN A 209 3.68 8.03 -8.03
CA ASN A 209 3.46 7.26 -6.80
C ASN A 209 4.73 7.16 -5.94
N GLY A 210 5.71 8.05 -6.12
CA GLY A 210 7.07 7.92 -5.58
C GLY A 210 8.02 7.22 -6.53
N TYR A 211 9.32 7.46 -6.34
CA TYR A 211 10.37 7.03 -7.27
C TYR A 211 11.71 6.82 -6.59
N LEU A 212 12.59 6.07 -7.26
CA LEU A 212 14.01 6.01 -6.97
C LEU A 212 14.75 7.00 -7.87
N ARG A 213 15.64 7.80 -7.29
CA ARG A 213 16.55 8.70 -8.01
C ARG A 213 17.96 8.14 -7.97
N PHE A 214 18.61 8.11 -9.12
CA PHE A 214 20.02 7.81 -9.30
C PHE A 214 20.72 9.10 -9.70
N SER A 215 21.56 9.63 -8.83
CA SER A 215 22.33 10.85 -9.09
C SER A 215 23.76 10.47 -9.44
N PHE A 216 24.11 10.52 -10.73
CA PHE A 216 25.47 10.19 -11.15
C PHE A 216 26.42 11.33 -10.82
N LYS A 217 27.62 10.98 -10.33
CA LYS A 217 28.63 11.95 -9.89
C LYS A 217 29.20 12.80 -11.02
N ASN A 218 29.05 12.36 -12.27
CA ASN A 218 29.41 13.13 -13.46
C ASN A 218 28.28 14.04 -13.96
N GLY A 219 27.13 14.11 -13.27
CA GLY A 219 26.04 15.04 -13.57
C GLY A 219 24.67 14.39 -13.84
N PRO A 220 24.55 13.40 -14.73
CA PRO A 220 23.24 12.95 -15.19
C PRO A 220 22.39 12.28 -14.09
N MET A 221 21.07 12.30 -14.26
CA MET A 221 20.11 11.72 -13.30
C MET A 221 19.21 10.69 -13.96
N VAL A 222 18.88 9.62 -13.24
CA VAL A 222 17.89 8.63 -13.68
C VAL A 222 16.82 8.46 -12.61
N ALA A 223 15.56 8.42 -12.98
CA ALA A 223 14.43 8.22 -12.09
C ALA A 223 13.57 7.04 -12.53
N ILE A 224 13.23 6.15 -11.58
CA ILE A 224 12.39 4.98 -11.81
C ILE A 224 11.20 5.06 -10.86
N GLY A 225 9.99 5.14 -11.41
CA GLY A 225 8.75 5.14 -10.65
C GLY A 225 8.53 3.83 -9.90
N PHE A 226 7.94 3.92 -8.71
CA PHE A 226 7.64 2.76 -7.87
C PHE A 226 6.69 1.77 -8.55
N ASP A 227 5.78 2.25 -9.37
CA ASP A 227 4.87 1.45 -10.19
C ASP A 227 5.63 0.55 -11.17
N GLU A 228 6.69 1.04 -11.81
CA GLU A 228 7.52 0.24 -12.72
C GLU A 228 8.37 -0.81 -11.99
N LEU A 229 8.84 -0.51 -10.77
CA LEU A 229 9.59 -1.47 -9.97
C LEU A 229 8.76 -2.73 -9.66
N THR A 230 7.47 -2.55 -9.35
CA THR A 230 6.59 -3.69 -9.01
C THR A 230 6.33 -4.66 -10.18
N LYS A 231 6.55 -4.23 -11.43
CA LYS A 231 6.32 -5.06 -12.63
C LYS A 231 7.42 -6.11 -12.88
N THR A 232 8.38 -6.27 -11.97
CA THR A 232 9.53 -7.19 -12.14
C THR A 232 9.07 -8.64 -12.39
N GLY A 233 9.39 -9.19 -13.56
CA GLY A 233 9.15 -10.60 -13.86
C GLY A 233 10.12 -11.53 -13.11
N LYS A 234 9.69 -12.76 -12.76
CA LYS A 234 10.53 -13.77 -12.04
C LYS A 234 11.87 -14.12 -12.72
N LYS A 235 12.04 -13.80 -14.01
CA LYS A 235 13.24 -14.13 -14.81
C LYS A 235 14.12 -12.92 -15.14
N GLU A 236 13.69 -11.72 -14.78
CA GLU A 236 14.42 -10.49 -15.10
C GLU A 236 15.47 -10.22 -14.03
N SER A 237 16.68 -9.87 -14.45
CA SER A 237 17.72 -9.40 -13.54
C SER A 237 17.34 -8.00 -13.03
N SER A 238 17.61 -7.74 -11.76
CA SER A 238 17.47 -6.40 -11.19
C SER A 238 18.29 -5.37 -11.98
N PHE A 239 17.76 -4.15 -12.09
CA PHE A 239 18.36 -3.04 -12.80
C PHE A 239 19.72 -2.63 -12.25
N ILE A 240 19.92 -2.62 -10.93
CA ILE A 240 21.24 -2.37 -10.35
C ILE A 240 22.27 -3.43 -10.76
N HIS A 241 21.84 -4.68 -10.95
CA HIS A 241 22.72 -5.74 -11.43
C HIS A 241 23.06 -5.53 -12.91
N HIS A 242 22.06 -5.19 -13.73
CA HIS A 242 22.25 -4.82 -15.14
C HIS A 242 23.24 -3.67 -15.30
N LEU A 243 23.09 -2.60 -14.53
CA LEU A 243 23.99 -1.45 -14.51
C LEU A 243 25.40 -1.86 -14.06
N ALA A 244 25.53 -2.57 -12.93
CA ALA A 244 26.81 -2.97 -12.38
C ALA A 244 27.61 -3.92 -13.31
N LEU A 245 26.93 -4.82 -14.02
CA LEU A 245 27.56 -5.76 -14.95
C LEU A 245 28.06 -5.12 -16.27
N SER A 246 27.80 -3.84 -16.46
CA SER A 246 28.30 -3.04 -17.59
C SER A 246 29.52 -2.17 -17.22
N MET A 247 30.11 -2.37 -16.04
CA MET A 247 31.32 -1.67 -15.61
C MET A 247 32.27 -2.55 -14.78
N LEU A 248 33.53 -2.12 -14.64
CA LEU A 248 34.47 -2.63 -13.64
C LEU A 248 35.13 -1.48 -12.87
N PRO A 249 35.37 -1.61 -11.55
CA PRO A 249 34.74 -2.60 -10.68
C PRO A 249 33.20 -2.45 -10.67
N PRO A 250 32.44 -3.55 -10.45
CA PRO A 250 30.98 -3.49 -10.45
C PRO A 250 30.45 -2.92 -9.12
N PHE A 251 30.82 -1.68 -8.81
CA PHE A 251 30.53 -1.01 -7.54
C PHE A 251 29.88 0.36 -7.82
N LEU A 252 28.55 0.37 -7.92
CA LEU A 252 27.76 1.56 -8.27
C LEU A 252 27.98 2.76 -7.36
N PRO A 253 28.15 2.62 -6.02
CA PRO A 253 28.41 3.78 -5.15
C PRO A 253 29.68 4.57 -5.51
N SER A 254 30.59 4.01 -6.32
CA SER A 254 31.72 4.77 -6.85
C SER A 254 31.32 5.83 -7.87
N ILE A 255 30.25 5.61 -8.64
CA ILE A 255 29.83 6.45 -9.77
C ILE A 255 28.51 7.20 -9.54
N LEU A 256 27.67 6.78 -8.60
CA LEU A 256 26.35 7.37 -8.35
C LEU A 256 25.91 7.25 -6.89
N THR A 257 24.85 7.97 -6.51
CA THR A 257 24.07 7.77 -5.30
C THR A 257 22.63 7.38 -5.66
N ILE A 258 21.98 6.58 -4.82
CA ILE A 258 20.58 6.16 -5.00
C ILE A 258 19.79 6.66 -3.81
N GLU A 259 18.67 7.33 -4.06
CA GLU A 259 17.79 7.88 -3.03
C GLU A 259 16.32 7.55 -3.38
N ALA A 260 15.46 7.45 -2.37
CA ALA A 260 14.03 7.21 -2.55
C ALA A 260 13.24 8.47 -2.22
N ASN A 261 12.29 8.82 -3.08
CA ASN A 261 11.37 9.92 -2.85
C ASN A 261 9.94 9.38 -2.74
N TRP A 262 9.38 9.44 -1.55
CA TRP A 262 7.98 9.14 -1.31
C TRP A 262 7.52 9.77 0.00
N THR A 263 6.31 10.32 -0.02
CA THR A 263 5.59 10.74 1.18
C THR A 263 4.16 10.21 1.10
N PRO A 264 3.49 9.94 2.24
CA PRO A 264 2.07 9.61 2.24
C PRO A 264 1.25 10.70 1.55
N LYS A 265 0.10 10.31 0.98
CA LYS A 265 -0.86 11.29 0.44
C LYS A 265 -1.34 12.18 1.59
N GLY A 266 -1.48 13.49 1.34
CA GLY A 266 -1.88 14.46 2.36
C GLY A 266 -0.75 14.93 3.29
N TRP A 267 0.47 14.39 3.16
CA TRP A 267 1.61 14.89 3.91
C TRP A 267 1.88 16.38 3.61
N PRO A 268 2.13 17.24 4.62
CA PRO A 268 2.21 18.68 4.40
C PRO A 268 3.39 19.08 3.50
N GLU A 269 3.13 19.98 2.54
CA GLU A 269 4.17 20.50 1.66
C GLU A 269 5.26 21.22 2.45
N GLY A 270 6.52 20.91 2.14
CA GLY A 270 7.69 21.48 2.84
C GLY A 270 7.98 20.86 4.22
N ARG A 271 7.12 19.97 4.74
CA ARG A 271 7.42 19.22 5.98
C ARG A 271 8.34 18.05 5.67
N THR A 272 9.51 18.02 6.28
CA THR A 272 10.45 16.89 6.17
C THR A 272 9.89 15.65 6.86
N LEU A 273 10.20 14.47 6.30
CA LEU A 273 9.95 13.22 7.00
C LEU A 273 10.82 13.11 8.26
N PRO A 274 10.40 12.32 9.27
CA PRO A 274 11.25 12.00 10.41
C PRO A 274 12.58 11.35 9.98
N ASP A 275 13.67 11.61 10.69
CA ASP A 275 15.00 11.04 10.37
C ASP A 275 14.98 9.50 10.34
N THR A 276 14.18 8.88 11.23
CA THR A 276 13.97 7.44 11.28
C THR A 276 13.35 6.88 10.00
N ALA A 277 12.53 7.66 9.29
CA ALA A 277 11.97 7.30 8.00
C ALA A 277 13.07 7.29 6.92
N VAL A 278 13.91 8.32 6.91
CA VAL A 278 15.04 8.44 5.97
C VAL A 278 16.03 7.30 6.17
N GLU A 279 16.42 7.01 7.41
CA GLU A 279 17.27 5.85 7.72
C GLU A 279 16.64 4.51 7.32
N GLY A 280 15.31 4.39 7.48
CA GLY A 280 14.56 3.22 7.06
C GLY A 280 14.60 3.02 5.55
N MET A 281 14.40 4.09 4.78
CA MET A 281 14.52 4.07 3.32
C MET A 281 15.93 3.72 2.87
N ASP A 282 16.96 4.32 3.48
CA ASP A 282 18.36 4.04 3.17
C ASP A 282 18.72 2.56 3.41
N LYS A 283 18.24 1.96 4.52
CA LYS A 283 18.42 0.53 4.79
C LYS A 283 17.79 -0.35 3.71
N VAL A 284 16.63 0.03 3.17
CA VAL A 284 15.98 -0.69 2.07
C VAL A 284 16.82 -0.59 0.80
N ILE A 285 17.32 0.61 0.47
CA ILE A 285 18.17 0.85 -0.70
C ILE A 285 19.51 0.08 -0.56
N ASP A 286 20.13 0.07 0.61
CA ASP A 286 21.36 -0.69 0.88
C ASP A 286 21.16 -2.19 0.75
N ALA A 287 20.05 -2.73 1.28
CA ALA A 287 19.71 -4.14 1.14
C ALA A 287 19.52 -4.53 -0.34
N TRP A 288 18.91 -3.64 -1.13
CA TRP A 288 18.78 -3.82 -2.57
C TRP A 288 20.13 -3.76 -3.28
N GLN A 289 20.94 -2.73 -3.05
CA GLN A 289 22.30 -2.59 -3.61
C GLN A 289 23.18 -3.81 -3.29
N GLY A 290 23.02 -4.39 -2.09
CA GLY A 290 23.67 -5.63 -1.67
C GLY A 290 23.12 -6.91 -2.29
N LEU A 291 22.09 -6.82 -3.15
CA LEU A 291 21.36 -7.93 -3.78
C LEU A 291 20.72 -8.90 -2.77
N THR A 292 20.43 -8.42 -1.55
CA THR A 292 19.75 -9.18 -0.50
C THR A 292 18.23 -8.99 -0.51
N MET A 293 17.74 -8.04 -1.31
CA MET A 293 16.33 -7.74 -1.50
C MET A 293 15.94 -7.80 -2.98
N ASN A 294 14.73 -8.26 -3.26
CA ASN A 294 14.18 -8.27 -4.62
C ASN A 294 13.70 -6.85 -5.01
N GLU A 295 14.00 -6.44 -6.24
CA GLU A 295 13.58 -5.15 -6.81
C GLU A 295 12.07 -4.92 -6.75
N GLY A 296 11.27 -5.96 -6.99
CA GLY A 296 9.82 -5.87 -7.02
C GLY A 296 9.15 -5.52 -5.69
N VAL A 297 9.87 -5.62 -4.56
CA VAL A 297 9.33 -5.31 -3.22
C VAL A 297 9.81 -3.98 -2.65
N ILE A 298 10.72 -3.29 -3.34
CA ILE A 298 11.35 -2.05 -2.84
C ILE A 298 10.32 -0.97 -2.55
N ALA A 299 9.38 -0.75 -3.47
CA ALA A 299 8.34 0.26 -3.32
C ALA A 299 7.53 0.04 -2.03
N LEU A 300 7.07 -1.20 -1.79
CA LEU A 300 6.34 -1.56 -0.59
C LEU A 300 7.19 -1.38 0.68
N ALA A 301 8.46 -1.81 0.64
CA ALA A 301 9.37 -1.70 1.77
C ALA A 301 9.67 -0.24 2.14
N ILE A 302 9.85 0.64 1.15
CA ILE A 302 10.03 2.09 1.37
C ILE A 302 8.79 2.69 2.01
N ARG A 303 7.60 2.44 1.47
CA ARG A 303 6.35 2.98 2.04
C ARG A 303 6.15 2.53 3.48
N ARG A 304 6.38 1.25 3.76
CA ARG A 304 6.30 0.68 5.10
C ARG A 304 7.29 1.37 6.06
N ALA A 305 8.54 1.54 5.64
CA ALA A 305 9.56 2.23 6.43
C ALA A 305 9.15 3.67 6.78
N VAL A 306 8.57 4.40 5.83
CA VAL A 306 8.07 5.75 6.07
C VAL A 306 6.85 5.74 7.00
N ILE A 307 5.84 4.92 6.72
CA ILE A 307 4.61 4.84 7.55
C ILE A 307 4.97 4.47 8.98
N ASP A 308 5.84 3.47 9.19
CA ASP A 308 6.28 3.03 10.52
C ASP A 308 6.93 4.15 11.33
N ALA A 309 7.66 5.04 10.66
CA ALA A 309 8.42 6.12 11.28
C ALA A 309 7.59 7.39 11.57
N ILE A 310 6.39 7.53 11.00
CA ILE A 310 5.55 8.70 11.24
C ILE A 310 5.10 8.74 12.72
N ASP A 311 5.46 9.84 13.38
CA ASP A 311 5.33 10.08 14.81
C ASP A 311 4.12 10.95 15.19
N SER A 312 3.32 11.38 14.21
CA SER A 312 2.25 12.33 14.46
C SER A 312 1.15 12.22 13.41
N GLY A 313 -0.06 12.61 13.80
CA GLY A 313 -1.24 12.53 12.95
C GLY A 313 -1.81 11.12 12.82
N PHE A 314 -2.77 11.00 11.91
CA PHE A 314 -3.53 9.80 11.63
C PHE A 314 -3.24 9.30 10.22
N ILE A 315 -3.03 7.99 10.08
CA ILE A 315 -2.74 7.33 8.81
C ILE A 315 -3.84 6.31 8.52
N ALA A 316 -4.54 6.46 7.41
CA ALA A 316 -5.44 5.45 6.86
C ALA A 316 -4.84 4.88 5.57
N GLY A 317 -4.30 3.65 5.65
CA GLY A 317 -3.53 3.04 4.56
C GLY A 317 -2.27 3.85 4.25
N GLU A 318 -2.29 4.57 3.13
CA GLU A 318 -1.20 5.47 2.70
C GLU A 318 -1.59 6.96 2.73
N ASN A 319 -2.77 7.29 3.29
CA ASN A 319 -3.26 8.65 3.45
C ASN A 319 -2.95 9.15 4.86
N TRP A 320 -2.20 10.24 4.97
CA TRP A 320 -1.95 10.94 6.22
C TRP A 320 -2.84 12.18 6.33
N ILE A 321 -3.39 12.40 7.52
CA ILE A 321 -4.08 13.63 7.92
C ILE A 321 -3.65 14.04 9.33
N LEU A 322 -3.90 15.29 9.71
CA LEU A 322 -3.60 15.78 11.05
C LEU A 322 -4.47 15.07 12.11
N GLY A 323 -5.74 14.80 11.79
CA GLY A 323 -6.67 14.07 12.66
C GLY A 323 -7.29 14.92 13.76
N ASP A 324 -7.39 16.23 13.55
CA ASP A 324 -7.94 17.22 14.49
C ASP A 324 -9.39 17.62 14.17
N ASP A 325 -9.94 17.15 13.06
CA ASP A 325 -11.32 17.40 12.66
C ASP A 325 -12.04 16.12 12.20
N PHE A 326 -13.36 16.11 12.42
CA PHE A 326 -14.23 14.97 12.10
C PHE A 326 -14.29 14.68 10.59
N ASP A 327 -14.42 15.72 9.76
CA ASP A 327 -14.68 15.57 8.32
C ASP A 327 -13.46 14.95 7.63
N SER A 328 -12.24 15.37 7.98
CA SER A 328 -11.01 14.78 7.47
C SER A 328 -10.87 13.31 7.84
N ILE A 329 -11.13 12.94 9.11
CA ILE A 329 -11.10 11.54 9.55
C ILE A 329 -12.16 10.72 8.81
N HIS A 330 -13.39 11.22 8.75
CA HIS A 330 -14.50 10.56 8.08
C HIS A 330 -14.22 10.32 6.59
N ASN A 331 -13.64 11.31 5.91
CA ASN A 331 -13.23 11.21 4.52
C ASN A 331 -12.05 10.25 4.33
N ALA A 332 -11.06 10.27 5.22
CA ALA A 332 -9.93 9.35 5.16
C ALA A 332 -10.36 7.88 5.32
N LEU A 333 -11.44 7.65 6.07
CA LEU A 333 -12.01 6.31 6.22
C LEU A 333 -12.80 5.86 5.00
N HIS A 334 -13.13 6.71 4.01
CA HIS A 334 -14.11 6.41 2.95
C HIS A 334 -13.91 5.05 2.25
N GLU A 335 -12.66 4.66 2.01
CA GLU A 335 -12.30 3.38 1.37
C GLU A 335 -12.40 2.16 2.30
N ASN A 336 -12.51 2.37 3.62
CA ASN A 336 -12.71 1.30 4.59
C ASN A 336 -14.15 0.73 4.49
N PRO A 337 -14.31 -0.61 4.39
CA PRO A 337 -15.62 -1.25 4.35
C PRO A 337 -16.45 -1.00 5.62
N GLY A 338 -17.72 -0.66 5.48
CA GLY A 338 -18.64 -0.44 6.61
C GLY A 338 -19.88 0.36 6.20
N SER A 339 -20.90 0.40 7.05
CA SER A 339 -22.04 1.31 6.86
C SER A 339 -21.64 2.77 7.09
N GLN A 340 -22.48 3.71 6.63
CA GLN A 340 -22.28 5.13 6.93
C GLN A 340 -22.27 5.38 8.45
N ASP A 341 -23.19 4.76 9.19
CA ASP A 341 -23.26 4.91 10.65
C ASP A 341 -22.02 4.36 11.36
N GLU A 342 -21.48 3.22 10.88
CA GLU A 342 -20.22 2.68 11.41
C GLU A 342 -19.06 3.64 11.17
N ARG A 343 -19.02 4.27 9.99
CA ARG A 343 -17.98 5.25 9.63
C ARG A 343 -18.09 6.51 10.48
N VAL A 344 -19.30 7.03 10.70
CA VAL A 344 -19.54 8.20 11.57
C VAL A 344 -19.11 7.90 13.00
N LEU A 345 -19.54 6.77 13.56
CA LEU A 345 -19.15 6.38 14.92
C LEU A 345 -17.63 6.20 15.03
N ALA A 346 -17.00 5.53 14.05
CA ALA A 346 -15.56 5.33 14.05
C ALA A 346 -14.80 6.66 13.98
N SER A 347 -15.32 7.62 13.22
CA SER A 347 -14.72 8.96 13.08
C SER A 347 -14.75 9.74 14.39
N HIS A 348 -15.86 9.69 15.14
CA HIS A 348 -15.93 10.30 16.48
C HIS A 348 -14.97 9.65 17.48
N MET A 349 -14.88 8.31 17.47
CA MET A 349 -13.97 7.58 18.36
C MET A 349 -12.50 7.89 18.04
N LEU A 350 -12.14 7.95 16.76
CA LEU A 350 -10.81 8.33 16.31
C LEU A 350 -10.49 9.79 16.67
N LEU A 351 -11.43 10.71 16.45
CA LEU A 351 -11.25 12.11 16.84
C LEU A 351 -11.00 12.26 18.34
N ALA A 352 -11.76 11.54 19.17
CA ALA A 352 -11.57 11.54 20.62
C ALA A 352 -10.20 10.97 21.01
N SER A 353 -9.80 9.85 20.40
CA SER A 353 -8.48 9.24 20.61
C SER A 353 -7.34 10.18 20.22
N MET A 354 -7.47 10.88 19.10
CA MET A 354 -6.47 11.86 18.65
C MET A 354 -6.41 13.10 19.58
N ALA A 355 -7.55 13.55 20.12
CA ALA A 355 -7.64 14.72 20.98
C ALA A 355 -7.11 14.49 22.41
N GLU A 356 -7.30 13.28 22.95
CA GLU A 356 -6.71 12.87 24.24
C GLU A 356 -5.17 12.84 24.16
N GLY A 357 -4.65 12.63 22.95
CA GLY A 357 -3.25 12.42 22.68
C GLY A 357 -2.84 11.00 23.11
N MET A 358 -2.13 10.30 22.23
CA MET A 358 -1.28 9.20 22.67
C MET A 358 -0.19 9.90 23.51
N GLY A 359 -0.08 9.61 24.81
CA GLY A 359 0.84 10.33 25.73
C GLY A 359 2.33 10.23 25.36
N GLU A 360 3.24 10.28 26.34
CA GLU A 360 4.69 10.07 26.09
C GLU A 360 5.04 8.64 25.58
N SER A 361 4.06 7.77 25.32
CA SER A 361 4.24 6.36 25.00
C SER A 361 3.43 5.93 23.77
N GLU A 362 4.17 5.35 22.81
CA GLU A 362 3.80 4.39 21.75
C GLU A 362 2.48 4.62 21.00
N GLY A 363 2.58 4.89 19.69
CA GLY A 363 1.41 4.99 18.83
C GLY A 363 0.75 3.63 18.64
N ILE A 364 -0.44 3.59 18.04
CA ILE A 364 -1.16 2.33 17.80
C ILE A 364 -1.34 2.07 16.31
N ARG A 365 -1.33 0.78 15.95
CA ARG A 365 -1.74 0.25 14.65
C ARG A 365 -2.94 -0.65 14.83
N ILE A 366 -4.00 -0.41 14.06
CA ILE A 366 -5.11 -1.34 13.91
C ILE A 366 -4.89 -2.12 12.62
N THR A 367 -4.74 -3.44 12.74
CA THR A 367 -4.56 -4.32 11.59
C THR A 367 -5.86 -4.53 10.82
N ALA A 368 -5.77 -5.07 9.60
CA ALA A 368 -6.96 -5.45 8.83
C ALA A 368 -7.92 -6.40 9.58
N LYS A 369 -7.42 -7.15 10.58
CA LYS A 369 -8.21 -8.04 11.44
C LYS A 369 -8.80 -7.36 12.68
N GLY A 370 -8.52 -6.08 12.91
CA GLY A 370 -8.93 -5.36 14.11
C GLY A 370 -8.05 -5.59 15.34
N GLU A 371 -6.85 -6.14 15.16
CA GLU A 371 -5.88 -6.29 16.26
C GLU A 371 -5.17 -4.95 16.48
N VAL A 372 -5.04 -4.53 17.75
CA VAL A 372 -4.27 -3.35 18.15
C VAL A 372 -2.82 -3.77 18.41
N ILE A 373 -1.87 -3.10 17.75
CA ILE A 373 -0.44 -3.32 17.89
C ILE A 373 0.22 -2.00 18.27
N GLU A 374 1.08 -2.02 19.28
CA GLU A 374 1.90 -0.87 19.66
C GLU A 374 2.97 -0.56 18.59
N ARG A 375 3.20 0.73 18.37
CA ARG A 375 4.16 1.28 17.41
C ARG A 375 5.25 2.02 18.16
N SER A 376 6.47 1.89 17.66
CA SER A 376 7.61 2.68 18.16
C SER A 376 7.46 4.19 17.93
N ALA A 377 6.69 4.59 16.91
CA ALA A 377 6.37 5.98 16.62
C ALA A 377 4.94 6.31 17.07
N SER A 378 4.71 7.54 17.52
CA SER A 378 3.46 7.98 18.18
C SER A 378 2.24 8.17 17.27
N GLY A 379 2.37 8.03 15.95
CA GLY A 379 1.23 8.18 15.02
C GLY A 379 0.19 7.05 15.17
N LEU A 380 -1.08 7.34 14.89
CA LEU A 380 -2.14 6.33 14.78
C LEU A 380 -2.21 5.80 13.35
N GLU A 381 -2.17 4.48 13.17
CA GLU A 381 -2.30 3.84 11.86
C GLU A 381 -3.50 2.88 11.79
N ILE A 382 -4.32 3.05 10.77
CA ILE A 382 -5.30 2.07 10.32
C ILE A 382 -4.74 1.40 9.06
N MET A 383 -4.44 0.11 9.12
CA MET A 383 -3.92 -0.62 7.97
C MET A 383 -4.95 -0.66 6.83
N GLU A 384 -4.46 -0.68 5.59
CA GLU A 384 -5.28 -0.92 4.42
C GLU A 384 -6.10 -2.22 4.56
N GLY A 385 -7.37 -2.18 4.16
CA GLY A 385 -8.30 -3.32 4.25
C GLY A 385 -9.01 -3.48 5.60
N THR A 386 -8.74 -2.63 6.60
CA THR A 386 -9.47 -2.64 7.89
C THR A 386 -10.92 -2.16 7.69
N SER A 387 -11.91 -2.89 8.19
CA SER A 387 -13.32 -2.44 8.15
C SER A 387 -13.62 -1.46 9.28
N CYS A 388 -14.62 -0.58 9.10
CA CYS A 388 -15.10 0.31 10.16
C CYS A 388 -15.53 -0.49 11.40
N GLY A 389 -16.19 -1.65 11.22
CA GLY A 389 -16.53 -2.54 12.33
C GLY A 389 -15.32 -3.06 13.12
N ASN A 390 -14.18 -3.31 12.46
CA ASN A 390 -12.94 -3.71 13.12
C ASN A 390 -12.30 -2.54 13.86
N ILE A 391 -12.31 -1.33 13.28
CA ILE A 391 -11.85 -0.11 13.95
C ILE A 391 -12.67 0.13 15.22
N LEU A 392 -14.00 0.08 15.11
CA LEU A 392 -14.92 0.23 16.23
C LEU A 392 -14.64 -0.79 17.32
N SER A 393 -14.47 -2.07 16.96
CA SER A 393 -14.19 -3.14 17.92
C SER A 393 -12.88 -2.93 18.66
N ALA A 394 -11.84 -2.49 17.96
CA ALA A 394 -10.52 -2.23 18.51
C ALA A 394 -10.50 -1.04 19.48
N MET A 395 -11.38 -0.06 19.28
CA MET A 395 -11.38 1.20 20.01
C MET A 395 -12.54 1.34 21.02
N TRP A 396 -13.46 0.36 21.06
CA TRP A 396 -14.72 0.50 21.79
C TRP A 396 -14.54 0.65 23.30
N GLU A 397 -13.58 -0.09 23.87
CA GLU A 397 -13.36 -0.10 25.31
C GLU A 397 -12.97 1.30 25.81
N ASP A 398 -12.02 1.95 25.15
CA ASP A 398 -11.50 3.24 25.60
C ASP A 398 -12.32 4.43 25.09
N TRP A 399 -12.73 4.41 23.81
CA TRP A 399 -13.34 5.58 23.16
C TRP A 399 -14.81 5.41 22.77
N GLY A 400 -15.43 4.26 23.06
CA GLY A 400 -16.81 3.98 22.67
C GLY A 400 -17.82 4.99 23.25
N ARG A 401 -17.58 5.52 24.45
CA ARG A 401 -18.43 6.56 25.06
C ARG A 401 -18.36 7.88 24.30
N ALA A 402 -17.15 8.35 24.00
CA ALA A 402 -16.96 9.56 23.20
C ALA A 402 -17.56 9.42 21.79
N GLY A 403 -17.49 8.21 21.22
CA GLY A 403 -18.20 7.87 19.99
C GLY A 403 -19.72 8.07 20.10
N LEU A 404 -20.34 7.58 21.17
CA LEU A 404 -21.78 7.76 21.43
C LEU A 404 -22.16 9.23 21.65
N GLU A 405 -21.33 9.99 22.37
CA GLU A 405 -21.53 11.43 22.56
C GLU A 405 -21.56 12.17 21.22
N GLY A 406 -20.69 11.79 20.28
CA GLY A 406 -20.72 12.29 18.90
C GLY A 406 -22.03 12.03 18.15
N LEU A 407 -22.75 10.95 18.49
CA LEU A 407 -24.09 10.64 17.96
C LEU A 407 -25.23 11.34 18.72
N GLY A 408 -24.90 12.22 19.67
CA GLY A 408 -25.84 12.93 20.54
C GLY A 408 -26.36 12.09 21.70
N ILE A 409 -25.70 10.99 22.06
CA ILE A 409 -26.07 10.12 23.18
C ILE A 409 -25.09 10.37 24.32
N THR A 410 -25.57 10.99 25.40
CA THR A 410 -24.71 11.51 26.47
C THR A 410 -25.16 11.02 27.85
N GLY A 411 -24.28 11.12 28.85
CA GLY A 411 -24.62 10.84 30.25
C GLY A 411 -24.92 9.37 30.54
N ASP A 412 -25.87 9.11 31.44
CA ASP A 412 -26.18 7.75 31.90
C ASP A 412 -26.65 6.80 30.79
N GLU A 413 -27.34 7.33 29.77
CA GLU A 413 -27.76 6.56 28.60
C GLU A 413 -26.55 6.02 27.83
N ALA A 414 -25.56 6.88 27.56
CA ALA A 414 -24.33 6.50 26.89
C ALA A 414 -23.57 5.44 27.69
N GLU A 415 -23.52 5.60 29.01
CA GLU A 415 -22.85 4.69 29.92
C GLU A 415 -23.46 3.29 29.91
N GLU A 416 -24.79 3.19 29.93
CA GLU A 416 -25.50 1.92 29.86
C GLU A 416 -25.31 1.22 28.53
N ILE A 417 -25.42 1.97 27.42
CA ILE A 417 -25.23 1.44 26.06
C ILE A 417 -23.80 0.92 25.90
N TRP A 418 -22.81 1.71 26.29
CA TRP A 418 -21.40 1.33 26.25
C TRP A 418 -21.14 0.06 27.07
N LYS A 419 -21.54 0.03 28.34
CA LYS A 419 -21.38 -1.17 29.22
C LYS A 419 -22.03 -2.41 28.62
N LYS A 420 -23.23 -2.27 28.04
CA LYS A 420 -23.99 -3.39 27.46
C LYS A 420 -23.28 -3.97 26.25
N GLN A 421 -22.80 -3.11 25.36
CA GLN A 421 -22.05 -3.52 24.17
C GLN A 421 -20.67 -4.09 24.54
N THR A 422 -20.00 -3.57 25.57
CA THR A 422 -18.73 -4.13 26.07
C THR A 422 -18.91 -5.53 26.69
N ARG A 423 -19.97 -5.74 27.49
CA ARG A 423 -20.23 -7.04 28.14
C ARG A 423 -20.75 -8.11 27.20
N LYS A 424 -21.57 -7.73 26.22
CA LYS A 424 -22.22 -8.64 25.27
C LYS A 424 -22.13 -8.04 23.85
N PRO A 425 -20.94 -8.08 23.23
CA PRO A 425 -20.70 -7.42 21.96
C PRO A 425 -21.55 -8.02 20.86
N LYS A 426 -22.22 -7.14 20.11
CA LYS A 426 -22.87 -7.45 18.84
C LYS A 426 -22.06 -6.86 17.69
N PRO A 427 -22.13 -7.43 16.48
CA PRO A 427 -21.60 -6.75 15.29
C PRO A 427 -22.15 -5.32 15.19
N PHE A 428 -21.28 -4.34 14.93
CA PHE A 428 -21.62 -2.91 15.00
C PHE A 428 -22.77 -2.52 14.07
N GLY A 429 -22.81 -3.02 12.84
CA GLY A 429 -23.98 -2.81 11.97
C GLY A 429 -25.32 -3.30 12.55
N THR A 430 -25.35 -4.37 13.35
CA THR A 430 -26.57 -4.83 14.04
C THR A 430 -26.85 -3.99 15.29
N PHE A 431 -25.80 -3.61 16.00
CA PHE A 431 -25.89 -2.75 17.18
C PHE A 431 -26.47 -1.37 16.83
N LEU A 432 -25.92 -0.68 15.82
CA LEU A 432 -26.36 0.64 15.38
C LEU A 432 -27.80 0.64 14.88
N LYS A 433 -28.18 -0.33 14.03
CA LYS A 433 -29.58 -0.51 13.62
C LYS A 433 -30.54 -0.69 14.80
N GLY A 434 -30.10 -1.43 15.82
CA GLY A 434 -30.86 -1.62 17.05
C GLY A 434 -30.99 -0.33 17.87
N LEU A 435 -29.93 0.49 17.88
CA LEU A 435 -29.90 1.78 18.55
C LEU A 435 -30.86 2.77 17.89
N ASP A 436 -30.84 2.90 16.57
CA ASP A 436 -31.76 3.76 15.82
C ASP A 436 -33.22 3.35 16.01
N SER A 437 -33.49 2.04 15.98
CA SER A 437 -34.82 1.50 16.23
C SER A 437 -35.32 1.85 17.64
N ALA A 438 -34.45 1.74 18.64
CA ALA A 438 -34.77 2.08 20.03
C ALA A 438 -35.00 3.59 20.21
N ARG A 439 -34.17 4.44 19.60
CA ARG A 439 -34.33 5.90 19.65
C ARG A 439 -35.61 6.35 18.96
N SER A 440 -35.91 5.81 17.77
CA SER A 440 -37.16 6.09 17.07
C SER A 440 -38.38 5.68 17.90
N ALA A 441 -38.34 4.52 18.55
CA ALA A 441 -39.40 4.09 19.45
C ALA A 441 -39.56 5.02 20.66
N ALA A 442 -38.47 5.41 21.31
CA ALA A 442 -38.49 6.31 22.46
C ALA A 442 -39.05 7.70 22.09
N GLN A 443 -38.64 8.25 20.95
CA GLN A 443 -39.20 9.51 20.42
C GLN A 443 -40.71 9.41 20.21
N LYS A 444 -41.19 8.31 19.60
CA LYS A 444 -42.63 8.11 19.40
C LYS A 444 -43.42 8.02 20.70
N VAL A 445 -42.85 7.39 21.74
CA VAL A 445 -43.45 7.35 23.08
C VAL A 445 -43.47 8.74 23.73
N ALA A 446 -42.38 9.50 23.62
CA ALA A 446 -42.24 10.83 24.23
C ALA A 446 -43.18 11.90 23.65
N ARG A 447 -43.73 11.69 22.44
CA ARG A 447 -44.74 12.57 21.83
C ARG A 447 -46.07 12.58 22.59
N PHE A 448 -46.37 11.50 23.32
CA PHE A 448 -47.63 11.40 24.04
C PHE A 448 -47.53 12.17 25.35
N PRO A 449 -48.48 13.09 25.64
CA PRO A 449 -48.47 13.90 26.84
C PRO A 449 -48.84 13.08 28.10
N THR A 450 -49.34 11.87 27.90
CA THR A 450 -49.88 10.99 28.93
C THR A 450 -49.24 9.60 28.87
N LYS A 451 -49.10 8.94 30.02
CA LYS A 451 -48.47 7.62 30.17
C LYS A 451 -49.49 6.54 30.50
N GLN A 452 -49.17 5.30 30.18
CA GLN A 452 -49.95 4.15 30.64
C GLN A 452 -50.11 4.17 32.16
N GLU A 453 -51.25 3.70 32.66
CA GLU A 453 -51.59 3.63 34.09
C GLU A 453 -51.66 5.00 34.79
N GLN A 454 -51.67 6.10 34.02
CA GLN A 454 -51.82 7.45 34.58
C GLN A 454 -53.27 7.74 35.02
N PHE A 455 -54.26 7.07 34.43
CA PHE A 455 -55.67 7.32 34.65
C PHE A 455 -56.40 6.05 35.05
N GLU A 456 -57.31 6.16 36.02
CA GLU A 456 -58.17 5.05 36.46
C GLU A 456 -59.49 5.03 35.66
N GLY A 457 -60.27 3.96 35.83
CA GLY A 457 -61.60 3.83 35.24
C GLY A 457 -61.60 3.37 33.78
N ALA A 458 -62.78 3.46 33.14
CA ALA A 458 -63.02 2.99 31.79
C ALA A 458 -62.26 3.82 30.74
N SER A 459 -62.20 5.15 30.88
CA SER A 459 -61.41 5.98 29.96
C SER A 459 -59.92 5.72 30.07
N GLY A 460 -59.41 5.49 31.30
CA GLY A 460 -58.02 5.11 31.54
C GLY A 460 -57.67 3.77 30.90
N MET A 461 -58.53 2.77 31.04
CA MET A 461 -58.31 1.46 30.41
C MET A 461 -58.34 1.52 28.88
N ILE A 462 -59.26 2.29 28.27
CA ILE A 462 -59.27 2.50 26.81
C ILE A 462 -58.00 3.20 26.36
N HIS A 463 -57.59 4.25 27.07
CA HIS A 463 -56.34 4.97 26.83
C HIS A 463 -55.12 4.04 26.87
N ASP A 464 -55.02 3.19 27.89
CA ASP A 464 -53.90 2.27 28.08
C ASP A 464 -53.85 1.22 26.97
N LEU A 465 -55.01 0.69 26.54
CA LEU A 465 -55.10 -0.22 25.41
C LEU A 465 -54.72 0.45 24.08
N ILE A 466 -55.06 1.74 23.89
CA ILE A 466 -54.60 2.53 22.73
C ILE A 466 -53.07 2.65 22.75
N LEU A 467 -52.48 3.11 23.86
CA LEU A 467 -51.03 3.24 23.98
C LEU A 467 -50.32 1.87 23.81
N LEU A 468 -50.87 0.81 24.40
CA LEU A 468 -50.35 -0.56 24.26
C LEU A 468 -50.38 -1.02 22.80
N GLY A 469 -51.48 -0.74 22.09
CA GLY A 469 -51.62 -1.08 20.68
C GLY A 469 -50.68 -0.30 19.77
N LEU A 470 -50.44 0.98 20.07
CA LEU A 470 -49.55 1.86 19.31
C LEU A 470 -48.07 1.54 19.56
N PHE A 471 -47.66 1.35 20.81
CA PHE A 471 -46.24 1.17 21.17
C PHE A 471 -45.77 -0.28 21.08
N GLU A 472 -46.63 -1.25 21.39
CA GLU A 472 -46.24 -2.67 21.48
C GLU A 472 -46.97 -3.56 20.46
N GLY A 473 -47.81 -2.95 19.62
CA GLY A 473 -48.52 -3.61 18.54
C GLY A 473 -49.93 -4.08 18.92
N ALA A 474 -50.85 -3.93 17.97
CA ALA A 474 -52.27 -4.23 18.15
C ALA A 474 -52.57 -5.66 18.63
N GLY A 475 -51.72 -6.64 18.31
CA GLY A 475 -51.89 -8.02 18.79
C GLY A 475 -51.73 -8.17 20.31
N LYS A 476 -50.86 -7.37 20.94
CA LYS A 476 -50.67 -7.38 22.40
C LYS A 476 -51.88 -6.77 23.10
N ALA A 477 -52.36 -5.63 22.59
CA ALA A 477 -53.58 -4.98 23.08
C ALA A 477 -54.85 -5.82 22.86
N GLU A 478 -54.96 -6.57 21.75
CA GLU A 478 -56.06 -7.52 21.53
C GLU A 478 -56.04 -8.68 22.54
N ARG A 479 -54.84 -9.22 22.81
CA ARG A 479 -54.68 -10.26 23.84
C ARG A 479 -55.06 -9.74 25.22
N GLU A 480 -54.73 -8.49 25.54
CA GLU A 480 -55.12 -7.87 26.81
C GLU A 480 -56.62 -7.64 26.90
N SER A 481 -57.23 -7.15 25.82
CA SER A 481 -58.67 -6.86 25.73
C SER A 481 -59.53 -8.11 25.91
N THR A 482 -59.09 -9.27 25.45
CA THR A 482 -59.85 -10.54 25.52
C THR A 482 -59.70 -11.32 26.84
N LYS A 483 -58.95 -10.79 27.82
CA LYS A 483 -58.86 -11.38 29.16
C LYS A 483 -60.17 -11.23 29.92
N ARG A 484 -60.27 -11.96 31.04
CA ARG A 484 -61.40 -11.82 31.97
C ARG A 484 -61.28 -10.50 32.73
N HIS A 485 -62.34 -9.71 32.67
CA HIS A 485 -62.46 -8.43 33.36
C HIS A 485 -63.24 -8.57 34.66
N ASP A 486 -62.91 -7.73 35.63
CA ASP A 486 -63.45 -7.72 37.00
C ASP A 486 -64.75 -6.90 37.15
N SER A 487 -65.07 -6.06 36.17
CA SER A 487 -66.27 -5.22 36.15
C SER A 487 -66.88 -5.12 34.75
N ILE A 488 -68.13 -4.66 34.68
CA ILE A 488 -68.81 -4.37 33.40
C ILE A 488 -68.11 -3.21 32.69
N ASP A 489 -67.59 -2.23 33.43
CA ASP A 489 -66.90 -1.07 32.86
C ASP A 489 -65.54 -1.43 32.26
N SER A 490 -64.75 -2.26 32.93
CA SER A 490 -63.49 -2.78 32.37
C SER A 490 -63.74 -3.67 31.15
N SER A 491 -64.78 -4.51 31.20
CA SER A 491 -65.23 -5.30 30.05
C SER A 491 -65.70 -4.44 28.87
N ALA A 492 -66.45 -3.36 29.14
CA ALA A 492 -66.90 -2.41 28.13
C ALA A 492 -65.74 -1.60 27.54
N ALA A 493 -64.74 -1.23 28.34
CA ALA A 493 -63.57 -0.48 27.90
C ALA A 493 -62.74 -1.30 26.90
N ALA A 494 -62.49 -2.56 27.24
CA ALA A 494 -61.83 -3.51 26.34
C ALA A 494 -62.63 -3.75 25.04
N TRP A 495 -63.96 -3.85 25.12
CA TRP A 495 -64.80 -3.98 23.91
C TRP A 495 -64.79 -2.71 23.07
N ALA A 496 -64.81 -1.53 23.68
CA ALA A 496 -64.76 -0.24 22.99
C ALA A 496 -63.47 -0.07 22.19
N TRP A 497 -62.33 -0.50 22.77
CA TRP A 497 -61.05 -0.53 22.04
C TRP A 497 -61.06 -1.53 20.87
N LEU A 498 -61.63 -2.73 21.05
CA LEU A 498 -61.74 -3.73 19.98
C LEU A 498 -62.60 -3.23 18.81
N LEU A 499 -63.69 -2.51 19.11
CA LEU A 499 -64.51 -1.84 18.10
C LEU A 499 -63.71 -0.72 17.41
N ALA A 500 -63.09 0.17 18.17
CA ALA A 500 -62.31 1.31 17.66
C ALA A 500 -61.14 0.88 16.76
N SER A 501 -60.48 -0.22 17.11
CA SER A 501 -59.35 -0.79 16.37
C SER A 501 -59.76 -1.72 15.22
N GLU A 502 -61.06 -1.94 15.00
CA GLU A 502 -61.61 -2.85 13.99
C GLU A 502 -61.15 -4.32 14.18
N ARG A 503 -60.96 -4.74 15.44
CA ARG A 503 -60.50 -6.09 15.83
C ARG A 503 -61.55 -6.89 16.61
N SER A 504 -62.80 -6.46 16.58
CA SER A 504 -63.90 -7.08 17.32
C SER A 504 -64.40 -8.42 16.76
N ALA A 505 -64.17 -8.67 15.46
CA ALA A 505 -64.77 -9.81 14.75
C ALA A 505 -64.41 -11.18 15.39
N GLY A 506 -65.43 -11.95 15.78
CA GLY A 506 -65.28 -13.27 16.38
C GLY A 506 -64.86 -13.26 17.86
N LYS A 507 -64.84 -12.08 18.49
CA LYS A 507 -64.49 -11.89 19.91
C LYS A 507 -65.69 -11.57 20.78
N GLU A 508 -66.89 -11.47 20.20
CA GLU A 508 -68.13 -11.06 20.87
C GLU A 508 -68.45 -11.97 22.07
N TRP A 509 -68.13 -13.27 21.96
CA TRP A 509 -68.41 -14.27 22.99
C TRP A 509 -67.60 -14.07 24.29
N HIS A 510 -66.53 -13.26 24.25
CA HIS A 510 -65.76 -12.91 25.45
C HIS A 510 -66.48 -11.87 26.34
N PHE A 511 -67.52 -11.20 25.84
CA PHE A 511 -68.12 -10.02 26.48
C PHE A 511 -69.63 -10.18 26.69
N ASP A 512 -70.11 -9.79 27.87
CA ASP A 512 -71.55 -9.78 28.18
C ASP A 512 -72.30 -8.72 27.35
N SER A 513 -73.60 -8.91 27.14
CA SER A 513 -74.43 -7.95 26.39
C SER A 513 -74.37 -6.54 26.96
N ASN A 514 -74.42 -6.39 28.29
CA ASN A 514 -74.40 -5.07 28.92
C ASN A 514 -73.07 -4.33 28.71
N ALA A 515 -71.96 -5.07 28.70
CA ALA A 515 -70.63 -4.52 28.42
C ALA A 515 -70.53 -4.07 26.96
N ARG A 516 -71.07 -4.87 26.02
CA ARG A 516 -71.09 -4.53 24.59
C ARG A 516 -71.97 -3.32 24.28
N ASP A 517 -73.13 -3.21 24.91
CA ASP A 517 -74.04 -2.06 24.75
C ASP A 517 -73.41 -0.78 25.27
N ARG A 518 -72.79 -0.82 26.47
CA ARG A 518 -72.09 0.31 27.08
C ARG A 518 -70.88 0.75 26.25
N ALA A 519 -70.08 -0.19 25.79
CA ALA A 519 -68.96 0.06 24.88
C ALA A 519 -69.39 0.68 23.54
N GLY A 520 -70.60 0.37 23.06
CA GLY A 520 -71.19 1.02 21.89
C GLY A 520 -71.34 2.54 22.08
N ALA A 521 -71.66 3.00 23.29
CA ALA A 521 -71.71 4.43 23.62
C ALA A 521 -70.32 5.09 23.65
N TRP A 522 -69.27 4.32 23.97
CA TRP A 522 -67.89 4.80 24.04
C TRP A 522 -67.13 4.69 22.72
N PHE A 523 -67.65 3.91 21.77
CA PHE A 523 -67.00 3.62 20.50
C PHE A 523 -66.58 4.87 19.73
N GLY A 524 -67.47 5.86 19.60
CA GLY A 524 -67.18 7.08 18.84
C GLY A 524 -65.96 7.83 19.40
N ALA A 525 -65.95 8.10 20.70
CA ALA A 525 -64.83 8.78 21.36
C ALA A 525 -63.56 7.92 21.40
N SER A 526 -63.70 6.60 21.58
CA SER A 526 -62.56 5.67 21.54
C SER A 526 -61.92 5.60 20.16
N LYS A 527 -62.74 5.64 19.10
CA LYS A 527 -62.28 5.66 17.71
C LYS A 527 -61.56 6.97 17.38
N GLU A 528 -62.11 8.09 17.84
CA GLU A 528 -61.48 9.40 17.66
C GLU A 528 -60.12 9.47 18.38
N LEU A 529 -60.07 9.07 19.65
CA LEU A 529 -58.83 9.04 20.42
C LEU A 529 -57.78 8.14 19.77
N LEU A 530 -58.17 6.95 19.27
CA LEU A 530 -57.26 6.07 18.54
C LEU A 530 -56.80 6.69 17.21
N ALA A 531 -57.67 7.40 16.49
CA ALA A 531 -57.33 8.05 15.24
C ALA A 531 -56.31 9.19 15.45
N VAL A 532 -56.53 10.04 16.45
CA VAL A 532 -55.58 11.09 16.84
C VAL A 532 -54.28 10.46 17.35
N GLY A 533 -54.35 9.40 18.17
CA GLY A 533 -53.18 8.66 18.63
C GLY A 533 -52.32 8.09 17.51
N LYS A 534 -52.94 7.54 16.45
CA LYS A 534 -52.20 7.08 15.25
C LYS A 534 -51.49 8.25 14.56
N ARG A 535 -52.17 9.39 14.38
CA ARG A 535 -51.56 10.60 13.79
C ARG A 535 -50.39 11.09 14.64
N LEU A 536 -50.55 11.18 15.97
CA LEU A 536 -49.49 11.59 16.89
C LEU A 536 -48.30 10.61 16.87
N PHE A 537 -48.56 9.31 16.74
CA PHE A 537 -47.52 8.29 16.63
C PHE A 537 -46.70 8.38 15.32
N GLU A 538 -47.32 8.84 14.22
CA GLU A 538 -46.73 8.87 12.88
C GLU A 538 -46.26 10.26 12.42
N CYS A 539 -46.62 11.33 13.15
CA CYS A 539 -46.33 12.71 12.73
C CYS A 539 -44.85 13.10 12.72
N ASP A 540 -44.55 14.22 12.05
CA ASP A 540 -43.26 14.92 12.14
C ASP A 540 -43.24 15.87 13.35
N GLU A 541 -42.05 16.31 13.79
CA GLU A 541 -41.90 17.14 15.00
C GLU A 541 -42.72 18.45 14.96
N GLY A 542 -42.93 19.03 13.78
CA GLY A 542 -43.67 20.28 13.61
C GLY A 542 -45.16 20.19 13.99
N ASP A 543 -45.76 19.00 13.90
CA ASP A 543 -47.20 18.80 14.10
C ASP A 543 -47.53 18.32 15.53
N VAL A 544 -46.51 18.00 16.34
CA VAL A 544 -46.69 17.39 17.67
C VAL A 544 -47.53 18.27 18.57
N VAL A 545 -47.32 19.60 18.57
CA VAL A 545 -48.04 20.51 19.47
C VAL A 545 -49.54 20.53 19.18
N GLU A 546 -49.93 20.65 17.92
CA GLU A 546 -51.34 20.65 17.50
C GLU A 546 -52.00 19.30 17.78
N LEU A 547 -51.31 18.20 17.47
CA LEU A 547 -51.81 16.84 17.70
C LEU A 547 -51.90 16.48 19.20
N VAL A 548 -51.08 17.08 20.05
CA VAL A 548 -51.18 16.95 21.51
C VAL A 548 -52.46 17.63 22.02
N ASP A 549 -52.81 18.80 21.49
CA ASP A 549 -54.07 19.48 21.84
C ASP A 549 -55.29 18.67 21.36
N GLU A 550 -55.24 18.13 20.15
CA GLU A 550 -56.27 17.20 19.64
C GLU A 550 -56.37 15.94 20.51
N TRP A 551 -55.23 15.36 20.93
CA TRP A 551 -55.19 14.17 21.78
C TRP A 551 -55.85 14.43 23.12
N ASN A 552 -55.52 15.55 23.76
CA ASN A 552 -56.11 15.97 25.02
C ASN A 552 -57.62 16.20 24.88
N ALA A 553 -58.07 16.87 23.81
CA ALA A 553 -59.49 17.09 23.53
C ALA A 553 -60.26 15.79 23.27
N ALA A 554 -59.69 14.86 22.51
CA ALA A 554 -60.27 13.54 22.25
C ALA A 554 -60.36 12.69 23.52
N PHE A 555 -59.33 12.73 24.38
CA PHE A 555 -59.33 12.04 25.66
C PHE A 555 -60.37 12.63 26.62
N ASP A 556 -60.51 13.95 26.62
CA ASP A 556 -61.52 14.69 27.36
C ASP A 556 -62.96 14.34 26.95
N ALA A 557 -63.20 14.17 25.64
CA ALA A 557 -64.46 13.69 25.12
C ALA A 557 -64.74 12.24 25.56
N LEU A 558 -63.70 11.39 25.56
CA LEU A 558 -63.80 10.02 26.07
C LEU A 558 -64.20 10.00 27.55
N ARG A 559 -63.54 10.80 28.39
CA ARG A 559 -63.88 10.93 29.83
C ARG A 559 -65.32 11.40 30.05
N THR A 560 -65.83 12.26 29.16
CA THR A 560 -67.21 12.74 29.24
C THR A 560 -68.21 11.62 28.96
N VAL A 561 -67.97 10.80 27.92
CA VAL A 561 -68.88 9.69 27.57
C VAL A 561 -68.77 8.50 28.51
N THR A 562 -67.65 8.33 29.21
CA THR A 562 -67.50 7.33 30.29
C THR A 562 -68.05 7.81 31.63
N GLY A 563 -68.46 9.08 31.76
CA GLY A 563 -68.98 9.65 33.00
C GLY A 563 -67.90 10.00 34.03
N GLU A 564 -66.65 10.13 33.59
CA GLU A 564 -65.45 10.36 34.41
C GLU A 564 -64.92 11.81 34.29
N ARG A 565 -65.68 12.67 33.60
CA ARG A 565 -65.56 14.14 33.59
C ARG A 565 -66.89 14.73 34.02
N THR A 566 -66.86 15.61 35.03
CA THR A 566 -68.06 16.30 35.56
C THR A 566 -68.34 17.59 34.83
#